data_AF-A0A1W9H185-F1
#
_entry.id   AF-A0A1W9H185-F1
#
_cell.length_a   1.000
_cell.length_b   1.000
_cell.length_c   1.000
_cell.angle_alpha   90.00
_cell.angle_beta   90.00
_cell.angle_gamma   90.00
#
_symmetry.space_group_name_H-M   'P 1'
#
loop_
_entity.id
_entity.type
_entity.pdbx_description
1 polymer ?
#
loop_
_entity_poly.entity_id
_entity_poly.type
_entity_poly.pdbx_seq_one_letter_code
_entity_poly.pdbx_strand_id
1 'polypeptide(L)'
;MRALADDRQNRPDELDARIARAKAAAGIGESRAAARAEGRGWAVGIEFVGAVLVSAALGWAIDSYAGLGTRPWAMIVLLVLGFAAGTRRAMQTSAQFDADTSEDKR
;
A
#
# COMPACT_ATOMS: atom_id res chain seq x y z
N MET A 1 -44.14 -22.53 -12.57
CA MET A 1 -43.29 -21.35 -12.86
C MET A 1 -41.89 -21.39 -12.24
N ARG A 2 -41.51 -22.38 -11.41
CA ARG A 2 -40.15 -22.47 -10.82
C ARG A 2 -39.04 -22.93 -11.77
N ALA A 3 -39.36 -23.83 -12.72
CA ALA A 3 -38.35 -24.43 -13.62
C ALA A 3 -37.70 -23.45 -14.62
N LEU A 4 -38.37 -22.34 -14.97
CA LEU A 4 -37.83 -21.34 -15.91
C LEU A 4 -36.95 -20.29 -15.21
N ALA A 5 -37.11 -20.12 -13.90
CA ALA A 5 -36.26 -19.24 -13.11
C ALA A 5 -34.88 -19.88 -12.88
N ASP A 6 -34.86 -21.20 -12.66
CA ASP A 6 -33.67 -21.99 -12.41
C ASP A 6 -32.71 -22.02 -13.62
N ASP A 7 -33.23 -22.22 -14.84
CA ASP A 7 -32.41 -22.18 -16.08
C ASP A 7 -31.80 -20.79 -16.35
N ARG A 8 -32.57 -19.73 -16.06
CA ARG A 8 -32.08 -18.34 -16.20
C ARG A 8 -30.98 -18.03 -15.19
N GLN A 9 -31.00 -18.66 -14.02
CA GLN A 9 -30.04 -18.44 -12.94
C GLN A 9 -28.79 -19.33 -13.09
N ASN A 10 -28.93 -20.54 -13.64
CA ASN A 10 -27.79 -21.40 -13.98
C ASN A 10 -26.89 -20.85 -15.11
N ARG A 11 -27.47 -20.16 -16.11
CA ARG A 11 -26.66 -19.56 -17.19
C ARG A 11 -25.63 -18.52 -16.74
N PRO A 12 -25.98 -17.48 -15.95
CA PRO A 12 -25.00 -16.50 -15.49
C PRO A 12 -23.93 -17.17 -14.63
N ASP A 13 -24.30 -18.11 -13.76
CA ASP A 13 -23.36 -18.85 -12.93
C ASP A 13 -22.38 -19.70 -13.77
N GLU A 14 -22.86 -20.34 -14.84
CA GLU A 14 -22.02 -21.09 -15.78
C GLU A 14 -21.10 -20.17 -16.58
N LEU A 15 -21.60 -19.02 -17.03
CA LEU A 15 -20.80 -18.02 -17.73
C LEU A 15 -19.71 -17.44 -16.82
N ASP A 16 -20.05 -17.12 -15.57
CA ASP A 16 -19.10 -16.64 -14.57
C ASP A 16 -18.06 -17.71 -14.24
N ALA A 17 -18.46 -18.98 -14.12
CA ALA A 17 -17.55 -20.10 -13.94
C ALA A 17 -16.58 -20.27 -15.13
N ARG A 18 -17.07 -20.12 -16.37
CA ARG A 18 -16.22 -20.17 -17.58
C ARG A 18 -15.28 -18.98 -17.66
N ILE A 19 -15.75 -17.79 -17.31
CA ILE A 19 -14.92 -16.58 -17.24
C ILE A 19 -13.85 -16.73 -16.16
N ALA A 20 -14.19 -17.25 -14.98
CA ALA A 20 -13.25 -17.50 -13.90
C ALA A 20 -12.17 -18.51 -14.32
N ARG A 21 -12.55 -19.63 -14.96
CA ARG A 21 -11.60 -20.62 -15.50
C ARG A 21 -10.70 -20.04 -16.59
N ALA A 22 -11.25 -19.24 -17.51
CA ALA A 22 -10.48 -18.57 -18.55
C ALA A 22 -9.49 -17.55 -17.98
N LYS A 23 -9.90 -16.78 -16.96
CA LYS A 23 -9.03 -15.83 -16.24
C LYS A 23 -7.92 -16.54 -15.46
N ALA A 24 -8.22 -17.69 -14.85
CA ALA A 24 -7.24 -18.51 -14.15
C ALA A 24 -6.22 -19.14 -15.12
N ALA A 25 -6.69 -19.73 -16.23
CA ALA A 25 -5.83 -20.31 -17.26
C ALA A 25 -4.93 -19.25 -17.93
N ALA A 26 -5.41 -18.02 -18.06
CA ALA A 26 -4.63 -16.89 -18.60
C ALA A 26 -3.75 -16.18 -17.55
N GLY A 27 -3.71 -16.65 -16.29
CA GLY A 27 -2.89 -16.03 -15.22
C GLY A 27 -3.26 -14.58 -14.90
N ILE A 28 -4.43 -14.10 -15.35
CA ILE A 28 -4.84 -12.68 -15.21
C ILE A 28 -5.11 -12.33 -13.75
N GLY A 29 -5.56 -13.31 -12.94
CA GLY A 29 -5.79 -13.11 -11.50
C GLY A 29 -4.49 -12.84 -10.75
N GLU A 30 -3.48 -13.69 -10.94
CA GLU A 30 -2.17 -13.56 -10.30
C GLU A 30 -1.40 -12.34 -10.79
N SER A 31 -1.37 -12.07 -12.09
CA SER A 31 -0.65 -10.91 -12.64
C SER A 31 -1.23 -9.58 -12.14
N ARG A 32 -2.56 -9.50 -12.01
CA ARG A 32 -3.25 -8.30 -11.50
C ARG A 32 -3.17 -8.18 -9.99
N ALA A 33 -3.00 -9.29 -9.26
CA ALA A 33 -2.71 -9.26 -7.83
C ALA A 33 -1.27 -8.82 -7.57
N ALA A 34 -0.30 -9.36 -8.33
CA ALA A 34 1.10 -8.97 -8.31
C ALA A 34 1.29 -7.49 -8.66
N ALA A 35 0.68 -7.01 -9.76
CA ALA A 35 0.75 -5.60 -10.15
C ALA A 35 0.14 -4.65 -9.10
N ARG A 36 -0.92 -5.08 -8.39
CA ARG A 36 -1.51 -4.31 -7.28
C ARG A 36 -0.67 -4.36 -6.01
N ALA A 37 0.03 -5.46 -5.75
CA ALA A 37 0.97 -5.57 -4.64
C ALA A 37 2.20 -4.68 -4.90
N GLU A 38 2.73 -4.71 -6.12
CA GLU A 38 3.84 -3.87 -6.56
C GLU A 38 3.49 -2.38 -6.51
N GLY A 39 2.32 -1.99 -7.05
CA GLY A 39 1.87 -0.60 -6.99
C GLY A 39 1.67 -0.06 -5.55
N ARG A 40 1.23 -0.92 -4.62
CA ARG A 40 1.12 -0.56 -3.20
C ARG A 40 2.51 -0.41 -2.54
N GLY A 41 3.46 -1.29 -2.86
CA GLY A 41 4.84 -1.17 -2.36
C GLY A 41 5.52 0.14 -2.81
N TRP A 42 5.34 0.51 -4.07
CA TRP A 42 5.83 1.79 -4.60
C TRP A 42 5.18 3.01 -3.94
N ALA A 43 3.87 2.98 -3.71
CA ALA A 43 3.18 4.06 -3.02
C ALA A 43 3.74 4.31 -1.61
N VAL A 44 3.99 3.24 -0.84
CA VAL A 44 4.60 3.33 0.50
C VAL A 44 6.02 3.91 0.42
N GLY A 45 6.83 3.47 -0.56
CA GLY A 45 8.17 4.01 -0.77
C GLY A 45 8.17 5.50 -1.10
N ILE A 46 7.27 5.94 -1.99
CA ILE A 46 7.13 7.35 -2.39
C ILE A 46 6.63 8.21 -1.22
N GLU A 47 5.67 7.72 -0.43
CA GLU A 47 5.22 8.42 0.78
C GLU A 47 6.36 8.60 1.80
N PHE A 48 7.18 7.57 1.99
CA PHE A 48 8.34 7.61 2.89
C PHE A 48 9.39 8.63 2.40
N VAL A 49 9.80 8.54 1.13
CA VAL A 49 10.79 9.46 0.56
C VAL A 49 10.26 10.89 0.56
N GLY A 50 8.99 11.11 0.23
CA GLY A 50 8.34 12.41 0.28
C GLY A 50 8.37 13.02 1.69
N ALA A 51 8.04 12.25 2.72
CA ALA A 51 8.09 12.71 4.11
C ALA A 51 9.52 13.08 4.55
N VAL A 52 10.52 12.27 4.18
CA VAL A 52 11.94 12.55 4.47
C VAL A 52 12.39 13.83 3.77
N LEU A 53 12.10 13.99 2.48
CA LEU A 53 12.50 15.17 1.71
C LEU A 53 11.86 16.46 2.27
N VAL A 54 10.57 16.41 2.63
CA VAL A 54 9.88 17.55 3.25
C VAL A 54 10.51 17.89 4.61
N SER A 55 10.80 16.89 5.44
CA SER A 55 11.45 17.12 6.75
C SER A 55 12.86 17.70 6.60
N ALA A 56 13.64 17.24 5.63
CA ALA A 56 14.98 17.73 5.35
C ALA A 56 14.97 19.16 4.80
N ALA A 57 14.06 19.48 3.87
CA ALA A 57 13.90 20.82 3.33
C ALA A 57 13.50 21.82 4.42
N LEU A 58 12.58 21.42 5.32
CA LEU A 58 12.14 22.25 6.43
C LEU A 58 13.28 22.46 7.46
N GLY A 59 14.02 21.41 7.79
CA GLY A 59 15.19 21.50 8.68
C GLY A 59 16.30 22.39 8.10
N TRP A 60 16.57 22.28 6.80
CA TRP A 60 17.53 23.14 6.11
C TRP A 60 17.11 24.60 6.08
N ALA A 61 15.82 24.88 5.84
CA ALA A 61 15.31 26.25 5.86
C ALA A 61 15.44 26.89 7.26
N ILE A 62 15.11 26.13 8.31
CA ILE A 62 15.24 26.59 9.70
C ILE A 62 16.71 26.83 10.07
N ASP A 63 17.60 25.86 9.76
CA ASP A 63 19.04 25.98 10.04
C ASP A 63 19.68 27.14 9.27
N SER A 64 19.19 27.45 8.05
CA SER A 64 19.70 28.55 7.21
C SER A 64 19.26 29.93 7.70
N TYR A 65 18.02 30.07 8.18
CA TYR A 65 17.50 31.35 8.69
C TYR A 65 17.91 31.63 10.14
N ALA A 66 18.22 30.60 10.93
CA ALA A 66 18.50 30.77 12.34
C ALA A 66 19.88 31.41 12.64
N GLY A 67 20.81 31.49 11.67
CA GLY A 67 22.04 32.28 11.79
C GLY A 67 22.96 31.91 12.97
N LEU A 68 22.75 30.74 13.57
CA LEU A 68 23.50 30.28 14.74
C LEU A 68 24.62 29.36 14.24
N GLY A 69 25.86 29.78 14.40
CA GLY A 69 27.08 29.04 14.00
C GLY A 69 27.30 27.68 14.70
N THR A 70 26.25 27.00 15.14
CA THR A 70 26.31 25.72 15.84
C THR A 70 25.41 24.70 15.16
N ARG A 71 26.03 23.89 14.28
CA ARG A 71 25.77 22.46 13.95
C ARG A 71 24.31 22.08 13.62
N PRO A 72 24.06 21.12 12.70
CA PRO A 72 22.73 20.89 12.10
C PRO A 72 21.77 20.15 13.05
N TRP A 73 21.52 20.70 14.24
CA TRP A 73 20.72 20.08 15.30
C TRP A 73 19.24 20.03 14.91
N ALA A 74 18.70 21.07 14.25
CA ALA A 74 17.33 21.04 13.77
C ALA A 74 17.18 20.00 12.65
N MET A 75 18.14 19.92 11.73
CA MET A 75 18.17 18.87 10.71
C MET A 75 18.20 17.46 11.31
N ILE A 76 19.03 17.22 12.35
CA ILE A 76 19.11 15.92 13.03
C ILE A 76 17.78 15.57 13.71
N VAL A 77 17.18 16.50 14.47
CA VAL A 77 15.91 16.28 15.18
C VAL A 77 14.77 16.01 14.19
N LEU A 78 14.67 16.79 13.11
CA LEU A 78 13.65 16.61 12.09
C LEU A 78 13.85 15.35 11.25
N LEU A 79 15.10 14.94 10.97
CA LEU A 79 15.40 13.65 10.34
C LEU A 79 14.97 12.49 11.21
N VAL A 80 15.28 12.52 12.51
CA VAL A 80 14.88 11.45 13.45
C VAL A 80 13.36 11.38 13.58
N LEU A 81 12.67 12.52 13.68
CA LEU A 81 11.21 12.58 13.73
C LEU A 81 10.56 12.13 12.41
N GLY A 82 11.07 12.58 11.27
CA GLY A 82 10.60 12.17 9.95
C GLY A 82 10.81 10.68 9.69
N PHE A 83 11.96 10.15 10.11
CA PHE A 83 12.26 8.71 10.08
C PHE A 83 11.30 7.93 10.97
N ALA A 84 11.11 8.34 12.23
CA ALA A 84 10.18 7.68 13.15
C ALA A 84 8.73 7.67 12.64
N ALA A 85 8.27 8.79 12.07
CA ALA A 85 6.95 8.89 11.45
C ALA A 85 6.83 7.97 10.22
N GLY A 86 7.85 7.93 9.37
CA GLY A 86 7.93 7.06 8.21
C GLY A 86 7.92 5.57 8.58
N THR A 87 8.74 5.17 9.55
CA THR A 87 8.80 3.79 10.05
C THR A 87 7.46 3.38 10.68
N ARG A 88 6.81 4.26 11.45
CA ARG A 88 5.49 3.98 12.02
C ARG A 88 4.42 3.75 10.95
N ARG A 89 4.43 4.52 9.86
CA ARG A 89 3.48 4.33 8.74
C ARG A 89 3.74 3.02 8.00
N ALA A 90 5.01 2.67 7.77
CA ALA A 90 5.37 1.38 7.18
C ALA A 90 4.95 0.18 8.05
N MET A 91 5.14 0.28 9.37
CA MET A 91 4.71 -0.74 10.33
C MET A 91 3.18 -0.89 10.38
N GLN A 92 2.44 0.21 10.28
CA GLN A 92 0.97 0.15 10.25
C GLN A 92 0.46 -0.50 8.94
N THR A 93 1.08 -0.19 7.82
CA THR A 93 0.74 -0.81 6.53
C THR A 93 1.06 -2.30 6.52
N SER A 94 2.19 -2.73 7.08
CA SER A 94 2.53 -4.15 7.23
C SER A 94 1.60 -4.90 8.20
N ALA A 95 1.20 -4.28 9.31
CA ALA A 95 0.23 -4.86 10.24
C ALA A 95 -1.14 -5.12 9.60
N GLN A 96 -1.54 -4.35 8.58
CA GLN A 96 -2.77 -4.62 7.82
C GLN A 96 -2.66 -5.88 6.94
N PHE A 97 -1.45 -6.27 6.52
CA PHE A 97 -1.25 -7.52 5.76
C PHE A 97 -1.23 -8.77 6.67
N ASP A 98 -0.78 -8.65 7.92
CA ASP A 98 -0.86 -9.74 8.91
C ASP A 98 -2.28 -9.96 9.45
N ALA A 99 -3.08 -8.89 9.58
CA ALA A 99 -4.47 -8.99 10.02
C ALA A 99 -5.34 -9.81 9.05
N ASP A 100 -5.17 -9.62 7.73
CA ASP A 100 -5.88 -10.40 6.69
C ASP A 100 -5.45 -11.88 6.65
N THR A 101 -4.23 -12.21 7.10
CA THR A 101 -3.72 -13.61 7.09
C THR A 101 -4.24 -14.43 8.29
N SER A 102 -4.78 -13.78 9.33
CA SER A 102 -5.25 -14.44 10.55
C SER A 102 -6.74 -14.83 10.56
N GLU A 103 -7.55 -14.30 9.63
CA GLU A 103 -8.97 -14.65 9.47
C GLU A 103 -9.18 -15.90 8.59
N ASP A 104 -8.21 -16.28 7.74
CA ASP A 104 -8.30 -17.46 6.85
C ASP A 104 -7.97 -18.81 7.55
N LYS A 105 -7.84 -18.82 8.89
CA LYS A 105 -7.48 -20.02 9.68
C LYS A 105 -8.46 -20.38 10.80
N ARG A 106 -9.70 -19.88 10.80
CA ARG A 106 -10.74 -20.32 11.75
C ARG A 106 -11.96 -20.93 11.08
#